data_AF-A0A6G0HZ90-F1
#
_entry.id   AF-A0A6G0HZ90-F1
#
_cell.length_a   1.000
_cell.length_b   1.000
_cell.length_c   1.000
_cell.angle_alpha   90.00
_cell.angle_beta   90.00
_cell.angle_gamma   90.00
#
_symmetry.space_group_name_H-M   'P 1'
#
loop_
_entity.id
_entity.type
_entity.pdbx_description
1 polymer ?
#
loop_
_entity_poly.entity_id
_entity_poly.type
_entity_poly.pdbx_seq_one_letter_code
_entity_poly.pdbx_strand_id
1 'polypeptide(L)'
;MRQGNYHLATKKYTQAGNKLKAMRALLKSGDTEKIVFFANVSRQKELFIMAANYLQSLDWRKDPEILKTIIGFYTKGRAPDLLAGFYEACAQVEIDDYQNYEKALDALTEALKCISKAKDSSRQQEARLADTQHKITLIKKFVYARRLYAENAGEAVRLCEALLEEPELDPAVRIGDAFGFLVEHHCQQGNFQEAYRKLEELQKLLPSQNIRYYISQASLEALQKEMGLPMDRSDRRHNVKEEDEVEEDLNVP
;
A
#
# COMPACT_ATOMS: atom_id res chain seq x y z
N MET A 1 -27.70 11.60 -16.46
CA MET A 1 -28.03 13.04 -16.66
C MET A 1 -27.38 14.03 -15.69
N ARG A 2 -26.55 13.63 -14.69
CA ARG A 2 -25.96 14.58 -13.71
C ARG A 2 -24.66 15.27 -14.19
N GLN A 3 -23.85 14.61 -15.02
CA GLN A 3 -22.55 15.14 -15.48
C GLN A 3 -22.65 16.46 -16.28
N GLY A 4 -23.64 16.59 -17.17
CA GLY A 4 -23.87 17.83 -17.94
C GLY A 4 -24.16 19.06 -17.06
N ASN A 5 -24.80 18.85 -15.91
CA ASN A 5 -25.11 19.94 -14.98
C ASN A 5 -23.86 20.43 -14.23
N TYR A 6 -22.90 19.54 -13.95
CA TYR A 6 -21.66 19.92 -13.26
C TYR A 6 -20.75 20.77 -14.15
N HIS A 7 -20.61 20.46 -15.44
CA HIS A 7 -19.83 21.30 -16.35
C HIS A 7 -20.42 22.71 -16.52
N LEU A 8 -21.76 22.81 -16.63
CA LEU A 8 -22.43 24.10 -16.67
C LEU A 8 -22.24 24.88 -15.36
N ALA A 9 -22.33 24.21 -14.22
CA ALA A 9 -22.08 24.81 -12.91
C ALA A 9 -20.63 25.32 -12.81
N THR A 10 -19.64 24.55 -13.24
CA THR A 10 -18.24 24.99 -13.30
C THR A 10 -18.09 26.25 -14.14
N LYS A 11 -18.68 26.30 -15.34
CA LYS A 11 -18.60 27.47 -16.22
C LYS A 11 -19.18 28.72 -15.54
N LYS A 12 -20.36 28.59 -14.93
CA LYS A 12 -21.03 29.69 -14.20
C LYS A 12 -20.20 30.16 -13.00
N TYR A 13 -19.66 29.23 -12.20
CA TYR A 13 -18.81 29.58 -11.05
C TYR A 13 -17.49 30.23 -11.47
N THR A 14 -16.87 29.78 -12.56
CA THR A 14 -15.65 30.40 -13.11
C THR A 14 -15.93 31.81 -13.61
N GLN A 15 -17.04 32.04 -14.32
CA GLN A 15 -17.46 33.39 -14.75
C GLN A 15 -17.75 34.32 -13.58
N ALA A 16 -18.30 33.79 -12.49
CA ALA A 16 -18.53 34.52 -11.24
C ALA A 16 -17.25 34.70 -10.39
N GLY A 17 -16.07 34.28 -10.88
CA GLY A 17 -14.81 34.35 -10.15
C GLY A 17 -14.67 33.37 -8.97
N ASN A 18 -15.67 32.51 -8.73
CA ASN A 18 -15.68 31.58 -7.62
C ASN A 18 -15.01 30.25 -7.97
N LYS A 19 -13.68 30.28 -8.01
CA LYS A 19 -12.85 29.13 -8.43
C LYS A 19 -12.98 27.90 -7.52
N LEU A 20 -13.21 28.09 -6.21
CA LEU A 20 -13.40 26.98 -5.27
C LEU A 20 -14.69 26.20 -5.55
N LYS A 21 -15.82 26.89 -5.75
CA LYS A 21 -17.08 26.23 -6.13
C LYS A 21 -16.99 25.59 -7.51
N ALA A 22 -16.28 26.23 -8.44
CA ALA A 22 -16.01 25.67 -9.76
C ALA A 22 -15.23 24.34 -9.68
N MET A 23 -14.18 24.30 -8.85
CA MET A 23 -13.40 23.08 -8.61
C MET A 23 -14.24 22.00 -7.96
N ARG A 24 -15.04 22.30 -6.93
CA ARG A 24 -15.94 21.31 -6.30
C ARG A 24 -16.93 20.71 -7.30
N ALA A 25 -17.45 21.51 -8.23
CA ALA A 25 -18.31 21.02 -9.30
C ALA A 25 -17.53 20.10 -10.28
N LEU A 26 -16.29 20.45 -10.62
CA LEU A 26 -15.42 19.60 -11.45
C LEU A 26 -15.10 18.26 -10.78
N LEU A 27 -14.72 18.27 -9.50
CA LEU A 27 -14.44 17.03 -8.75
C LEU A 27 -15.65 16.09 -8.75
N LYS A 28 -16.87 16.64 -8.61
CA LYS A 28 -18.12 15.85 -8.68
C LYS A 28 -18.44 15.34 -10.09
N SER A 29 -17.93 15.99 -11.13
CA SER A 29 -18.12 15.52 -12.51
C SER A 29 -17.25 14.31 -12.85
N GLY A 30 -16.15 14.12 -12.12
CA GLY A 30 -15.18 13.05 -12.34
C GLY A 30 -14.21 13.28 -13.50
N ASP A 31 -14.31 14.41 -14.20
CA ASP A 31 -13.51 14.73 -15.38
C ASP A 31 -12.08 15.13 -15.01
N THR A 32 -11.18 14.14 -14.99
CA THR A 32 -9.76 14.26 -14.59
C THR A 32 -9.02 15.32 -15.41
N GLU A 33 -9.17 15.30 -16.73
CA GLU A 33 -8.49 16.24 -17.64
C GLU A 33 -8.89 17.67 -17.32
N LYS A 34 -10.20 17.95 -17.18
CA LYS A 34 -10.67 19.30 -16.82
C LYS A 34 -10.25 19.70 -15.41
N ILE A 35 -10.19 18.78 -14.45
CA ILE A 35 -9.70 19.06 -13.09
C ILE A 35 -8.23 19.48 -13.13
N VAL A 36 -7.38 18.70 -13.82
CA VAL A 36 -5.94 18.97 -13.96
C VAL A 36 -5.69 20.28 -14.71
N PHE A 37 -6.42 20.52 -15.81
CA PHE A 37 -6.35 21.76 -16.57
C PHE A 37 -6.75 22.96 -15.70
N PHE A 38 -7.88 22.88 -15.00
CA PHE A 38 -8.41 23.97 -14.18
C PHE A 38 -7.48 24.32 -13.02
N ALA A 39 -6.87 23.33 -12.37
CA ALA A 39 -5.86 23.55 -11.34
C ALA A 39 -4.63 24.29 -11.90
N ASN A 40 -4.10 23.86 -13.04
CA ASN A 40 -2.93 24.46 -13.68
C ASN A 40 -3.19 25.90 -14.16
N VAL A 41 -4.36 26.19 -14.75
CA VAL A 41 -4.73 27.54 -15.19
C VAL A 41 -4.99 28.47 -14.00
N SER A 42 -5.66 27.96 -12.96
CA SER A 42 -6.04 28.79 -11.82
C SER A 42 -4.86 29.16 -10.92
N ARG A 43 -3.80 28.34 -10.88
CA ARG A 43 -2.55 28.56 -10.12
C ARG A 43 -2.75 28.91 -8.64
N GLN A 44 -3.78 28.36 -8.00
CA GLN A 44 -4.06 28.56 -6.58
C GLN A 44 -3.67 27.31 -5.78
N LYS A 45 -3.01 27.52 -4.63
CA LYS A 45 -2.50 26.43 -3.78
C LYS A 45 -3.60 25.44 -3.38
N GLU A 46 -4.72 25.96 -2.91
CA GLU A 46 -5.86 25.14 -2.46
C GLU A 46 -6.44 24.28 -3.60
N LEU A 47 -6.47 24.81 -4.82
CA LEU A 47 -6.96 24.07 -5.99
C LEU A 47 -6.02 22.94 -6.41
N PHE A 48 -4.69 23.14 -6.29
CA PHE A 48 -3.74 22.06 -6.49
C PHE A 48 -3.92 20.96 -5.46
N ILE A 49 -4.10 21.30 -4.19
CA ILE A 49 -4.35 20.32 -3.11
C ILE A 49 -5.66 19.55 -3.37
N MET A 50 -6.74 20.25 -3.72
CA MET A 50 -8.02 19.61 -4.04
C MET A 50 -7.93 18.64 -5.22
N ALA A 51 -7.22 19.04 -6.28
CA ALA A 51 -7.00 18.19 -7.44
C ALA A 51 -6.12 16.97 -7.07
N ALA A 52 -5.05 17.16 -6.31
CA ALA A 52 -4.19 16.07 -5.86
C ALA A 52 -4.95 15.06 -4.99
N ASN A 53 -5.75 15.52 -4.01
CA ASN A 53 -6.56 14.67 -3.15
C ASN A 53 -7.56 13.83 -3.96
N TYR A 54 -8.15 14.42 -5.01
CA TYR A 54 -9.02 13.67 -5.91
C TYR A 54 -8.25 12.61 -6.70
N LEU A 55 -7.10 12.98 -7.27
CA LEU A 55 -6.27 12.04 -8.04
C LEU A 55 -5.74 10.89 -7.18
N GLN A 56 -5.48 11.11 -5.88
CA GLN A 56 -5.12 10.02 -4.94
C GLN A 56 -6.20 8.93 -4.84
N SER A 57 -7.47 9.29 -5.01
CA SER A 57 -8.58 8.32 -4.97
C SER A 57 -8.74 7.50 -6.25
N LEU A 58 -7.97 7.84 -7.30
CA LEU A 58 -7.93 7.09 -8.54
C LEU A 58 -6.84 6.02 -8.50
N ASP A 59 -6.85 5.14 -9.49
CA ASP A 59 -5.83 4.10 -9.65
C ASP A 59 -4.54 4.69 -10.25
N TRP A 60 -3.79 5.42 -9.43
CA TRP A 60 -2.54 6.10 -9.80
C TRP A 60 -1.39 5.15 -10.15
N ARG A 61 -1.51 3.84 -9.87
CA ARG A 61 -0.51 2.84 -10.30
C ARG A 61 -0.66 2.46 -11.77
N LYS A 62 -1.88 2.43 -12.31
CA LYS A 62 -2.11 2.16 -13.73
C LYS A 62 -1.56 3.26 -14.63
N ASP A 63 -1.50 4.49 -14.13
CA ASP A 63 -1.02 5.64 -14.88
C ASP A 63 0.07 6.43 -14.12
N PRO A 64 1.36 6.22 -14.48
CA PRO A 64 2.48 6.97 -13.93
C PRO A 64 2.36 8.50 -14.09
N GLU A 65 1.58 9.00 -15.04
CA GLU A 65 1.35 10.44 -15.20
C GLU A 65 0.43 11.00 -14.10
N ILE A 66 -0.51 10.21 -13.59
CA ILE A 66 -1.33 10.60 -12.42
C ILE A 66 -0.41 10.74 -11.20
N LEU A 67 0.49 9.77 -10.97
CA LEU A 67 1.48 9.82 -9.88
C LEU A 67 2.31 11.12 -9.94
N LYS A 68 2.90 11.43 -11.11
CA LYS A 68 3.67 12.66 -11.31
C LYS A 68 2.82 13.91 -11.10
N THR A 69 1.56 13.89 -11.52
CA THR A 69 0.63 15.01 -11.36
C THR A 69 0.29 15.24 -9.90
N ILE A 70 0.05 14.18 -9.11
CA ILE A 70 -0.18 14.27 -7.66
C ILE A 70 1.02 14.92 -6.98
N ILE A 71 2.23 14.39 -7.22
CA ILE A 71 3.48 14.93 -6.64
C ILE A 71 3.65 16.40 -7.03
N GLY A 72 3.46 16.71 -8.31
CA GLY A 72 3.54 18.06 -8.85
C GLY A 72 2.52 19.02 -8.22
N PHE A 73 1.30 18.56 -7.95
CA PHE A 73 0.25 19.36 -7.34
C PHE A 73 0.48 19.61 -5.85
N TYR A 74 0.89 18.62 -5.05
CA TYR A 74 1.26 18.90 -3.66
C TYR A 74 2.47 19.83 -3.53
N THR A 75 3.45 19.67 -4.43
CA THR A 75 4.62 20.55 -4.50
C THR A 75 4.21 21.99 -4.82
N LYS A 76 3.38 22.20 -5.86
CA LYS A 76 2.84 23.53 -6.23
C LYS A 76 1.89 24.09 -5.15
N GLY A 77 1.16 23.22 -4.47
CA GLY A 77 0.28 23.55 -3.35
C GLY A 77 1.03 23.97 -2.07
N ARG A 78 2.34 23.70 -1.99
CA ARG A 78 3.17 23.86 -0.79
C ARG A 78 2.62 23.08 0.41
N ALA A 79 2.21 21.84 0.18
CA ALA A 79 1.68 20.94 1.19
C ALA A 79 2.60 19.72 1.39
N PRO A 80 3.78 19.90 2.03
CA PRO A 80 4.73 18.81 2.25
C PRO A 80 4.15 17.69 3.12
N ASP A 81 3.25 17.99 4.06
CA ASP A 81 2.66 16.99 4.95
C ASP A 81 1.74 16.01 4.22
N LEU A 82 0.95 16.53 3.27
CA LEU A 82 0.08 15.72 2.41
C LEU A 82 0.90 14.90 1.40
N LEU A 83 2.00 15.49 0.90
CA LEU A 83 2.92 14.76 0.02
C LEU A 83 3.62 13.61 0.76
N ALA A 84 4.05 13.84 2.00
CA ALA A 84 4.62 12.79 2.85
C ALA A 84 3.61 11.67 3.08
N GLY A 85 2.35 12.00 3.42
CA GLY A 85 1.30 10.99 3.59
C GLY A 85 1.02 10.20 2.31
N PHE A 86 1.09 10.85 1.14
CA PHE A 86 0.97 10.16 -0.14
C PHE A 86 2.11 9.15 -0.36
N TYR A 87 3.35 9.52 -0.07
CA TYR A 87 4.49 8.61 -0.19
C TYR A 87 4.44 7.44 0.81
N GLU A 88 4.01 7.69 2.05
CA GLU A 88 3.76 6.63 3.04
C GLU A 88 2.69 5.65 2.56
N ALA A 89 1.57 6.16 2.01
CA ALA A 89 0.54 5.32 1.41
C ALA A 89 1.09 4.52 0.22
N CYS A 90 1.89 5.13 -0.64
CA CYS A 90 2.55 4.42 -1.74
C CYS A 90 3.43 3.27 -1.22
N ALA A 91 4.23 3.52 -0.18
CA ALA A 91 5.08 2.51 0.43
C ALA A 91 4.27 1.36 1.02
N GLN A 92 3.19 1.67 1.76
CA GLN A 92 2.33 0.66 2.36
C GLN A 92 1.72 -0.26 1.29
N VAL A 93 1.24 0.30 0.18
CA VAL A 93 0.68 -0.53 -0.90
C VAL A 93 1.77 -1.35 -1.60
N GLU A 94 2.99 -0.83 -1.79
CA GLU A 94 4.10 -1.64 -2.33
C GLU A 94 4.47 -2.82 -1.41
N ILE A 95 4.37 -2.65 -0.09
CA ILE A 95 4.56 -3.72 0.89
C ILE A 95 3.40 -4.72 0.83
N ASP A 96 2.17 -4.24 0.97
CA ASP A 96 0.99 -5.07 1.18
C ASP A 96 0.60 -5.88 -0.05
N ASP A 97 0.56 -5.24 -1.20
CA ASP A 97 0.01 -5.85 -2.42
C ASP A 97 1.10 -6.48 -3.30
N TYR A 98 2.35 -5.99 -3.21
CA TYR A 98 3.42 -6.34 -4.16
C TYR A 98 4.68 -6.92 -3.53
N GLN A 99 4.80 -6.93 -2.20
CA GLN A 99 6.01 -7.40 -1.50
C GLN A 99 7.30 -6.73 -2.03
N ASN A 100 7.18 -5.50 -2.54
CA ASN A 100 8.27 -4.76 -3.18
C ASN A 100 8.89 -3.77 -2.20
N TYR A 101 9.73 -4.31 -1.33
CA TYR A 101 10.40 -3.57 -0.26
C TYR A 101 11.41 -2.54 -0.79
N GLU A 102 11.99 -2.73 -1.98
CA GLU A 102 12.85 -1.75 -2.64
C GLU A 102 12.09 -0.48 -3.02
N LYS A 103 10.93 -0.61 -3.69
CA LYS A 103 10.10 0.54 -4.03
C LYS A 103 9.50 1.21 -2.79
N ALA A 104 9.12 0.42 -1.78
CA ALA A 104 8.65 0.95 -0.51
C ALA A 104 9.74 1.79 0.18
N LEU A 105 10.99 1.34 0.14
CA LEU A 105 12.14 2.07 0.69
C LEU A 105 12.37 3.41 -0.01
N ASP A 106 12.29 3.44 -1.34
CA ASP A 106 12.41 4.67 -2.12
C ASP A 106 11.29 5.67 -1.77
N ALA A 107 10.04 5.19 -1.71
CA ALA A 107 8.89 6.00 -1.33
C ALA A 107 9.01 6.56 0.09
N LEU A 108 9.37 5.74 1.09
CA LEU A 108 9.57 6.22 2.48
C LEU A 108 10.72 7.21 2.59
N THR A 109 11.78 7.04 1.80
CA THR A 109 12.89 8.00 1.75
C THR A 109 12.43 9.36 1.22
N GLU A 110 11.56 9.39 0.21
CA GLU A 110 10.93 10.63 -0.26
C GLU A 110 9.92 11.20 0.76
N ALA A 111 9.17 10.35 1.47
CA ALA A 111 8.29 10.76 2.57
C ALA A 111 9.09 11.49 3.66
N LEU A 112 10.20 10.89 4.12
CA LEU A 112 11.09 11.46 5.13
C LEU A 112 11.61 12.85 4.72
N LYS A 113 12.04 13.00 3.45
CA LYS A 113 12.47 14.31 2.91
C LYS A 113 11.35 15.34 2.90
N CYS A 114 10.10 14.92 2.73
CA CYS A 114 8.95 15.83 2.76
C CYS A 114 8.63 16.25 4.19
N ILE A 115 8.64 15.30 5.14
CA ILE A 115 8.43 15.55 6.57
C ILE A 115 9.51 16.50 7.10
N SER A 116 10.79 16.30 6.73
CA SER A 116 11.88 17.18 7.19
C SER A 116 11.80 18.61 6.65
N LYS A 117 11.08 18.82 5.53
CA LYS A 117 10.86 20.15 4.93
C LYS A 117 9.66 20.88 5.50
N ALA A 118 8.76 20.18 6.19
CA ALA A 118 7.63 20.81 6.86
C ALA A 118 8.14 21.70 8.00
N LYS A 119 7.69 22.95 8.02
CA LYS A 119 8.19 23.99 8.95
C LYS A 119 7.66 23.85 10.38
N ASP A 120 6.89 22.80 10.66
CA ASP A 120 6.21 22.62 11.93
C ASP A 120 7.08 21.78 12.87
N SER A 121 7.80 22.40 13.81
CA SER A 121 8.57 21.68 14.84
C SER A 121 7.64 21.13 15.94
N SER A 122 6.55 20.49 15.55
CA SER A 122 5.61 19.87 16.47
C SER A 122 6.17 18.53 16.95
N ARG A 123 5.89 18.16 18.21
CA ARG A 123 6.23 16.81 18.73
C ARG A 123 5.65 15.68 17.88
N GLN A 124 4.51 15.92 17.23
CA GLN A 124 3.87 14.96 16.33
C GLN A 124 4.70 14.74 15.07
N GLN A 125 5.28 15.81 14.51
CA GLN A 125 6.16 15.71 13.35
C GLN A 125 7.47 15.00 13.71
N GLU A 126 8.06 15.29 14.88
CA GLU A 126 9.25 14.60 15.37
C GLU A 126 9.00 13.10 15.57
N ALA A 127 7.85 12.74 16.17
CA ALA A 127 7.45 11.34 16.33
C ALA A 127 7.25 10.64 14.98
N ARG A 128 6.58 11.28 14.03
CA ARG A 128 6.39 10.74 12.66
C ARG A 128 7.71 10.57 11.92
N LEU A 129 8.64 11.50 12.09
CA LEU A 129 9.98 11.42 11.50
C LEU A 129 10.74 10.23 12.08
N ALA A 130 10.74 10.07 13.41
CA ALA A 130 11.38 8.94 14.08
C ALA A 130 10.78 7.59 13.66
N ASP A 131 9.45 7.49 13.60
CA ASP A 131 8.73 6.30 13.11
C ASP A 131 9.11 5.96 11.66
N THR A 132 9.06 6.96 10.76
CA THR A 132 9.45 6.77 9.34
C THR A 132 10.91 6.33 9.22
N GLN A 133 11.82 6.92 10.00
CA GLN A 133 13.23 6.55 10.01
C GLN A 133 13.46 5.13 10.53
N HIS A 134 12.69 4.71 11.54
CA HIS A 134 12.73 3.36 12.08
C HIS A 134 12.26 2.35 11.02
N LYS A 135 11.11 2.60 10.36
CA LYS A 135 10.59 1.80 9.25
C LYS A 135 11.60 1.63 8.12
N ILE A 136 12.23 2.72 7.69
CA ILE A 136 13.31 2.71 6.68
C ILE A 136 14.45 1.79 7.10
N THR A 137 14.82 1.79 8.38
CA THR A 137 15.93 0.98 8.90
C THR A 137 15.58 -0.51 8.86
N LEU A 138 14.37 -0.89 9.28
CA LEU A 138 13.88 -2.27 9.22
C LEU A 138 13.81 -2.78 7.78
N ILE A 139 13.22 -1.99 6.88
CA ILE A 139 13.12 -2.34 5.45
C ILE A 139 14.50 -2.49 4.82
N LYS A 140 15.47 -1.61 5.16
CA LYS A 140 16.86 -1.75 4.68
C LYS A 140 17.50 -3.05 5.12
N LYS A 141 17.32 -3.46 6.38
CA LYS A 141 17.81 -4.75 6.89
C LYS A 141 17.20 -5.91 6.09
N PHE A 142 15.90 -5.87 5.84
CA PHE A 142 15.20 -6.92 5.09
C PHE A 142 15.64 -7.00 3.62
N VAL A 143 15.70 -5.86 2.92
CA VAL A 143 16.20 -5.78 1.53
C VAL A 143 17.64 -6.27 1.44
N TYR A 144 18.48 -5.90 2.42
CA TYR A 144 19.86 -6.37 2.48
C TYR A 144 19.94 -7.89 2.67
N ALA A 145 19.15 -8.47 3.58
CA ALA A 145 19.09 -9.91 3.78
C ALA A 145 18.67 -10.66 2.49
N ARG A 146 17.65 -10.15 1.76
CA ARG A 146 17.22 -10.72 0.47
C ARG A 146 18.30 -10.69 -0.60
N ARG A 147 19.07 -9.60 -0.68
CA ARG A 147 20.19 -9.48 -1.63
C ARG A 147 21.35 -10.39 -1.26
N LEU A 148 21.69 -10.44 0.03
CA LEU A 148 22.76 -11.29 0.55
C LEU A 148 22.48 -12.77 0.34
N TYR A 149 21.21 -13.18 0.25
CA TYR A 149 20.83 -14.59 0.07
C TYR A 149 21.52 -15.27 -1.12
N ALA A 150 21.73 -14.53 -2.23
CA ALA A 150 22.41 -15.04 -3.41
C ALA A 150 23.91 -15.33 -3.18
N GLU A 151 24.53 -14.65 -2.22
CA GLU A 151 25.95 -14.76 -1.89
C GLU A 151 26.18 -15.69 -0.68
N ASN A 152 25.37 -15.52 0.37
CA ASN A 152 25.47 -16.24 1.63
C ASN A 152 24.09 -16.47 2.25
N ALA A 153 23.45 -17.59 1.88
CA ALA A 153 22.13 -17.96 2.37
C ALA A 153 22.08 -18.11 3.91
N GLY A 154 23.13 -18.64 4.55
CA GLY A 154 23.16 -18.84 5.99
C GLY A 154 23.23 -17.53 6.79
N GLU A 155 23.92 -16.52 6.28
CA GLU A 155 23.95 -15.19 6.89
C GLU A 155 22.65 -14.43 6.65
N ALA A 156 22.07 -14.53 5.46
CA ALA A 156 20.77 -13.94 5.15
C ALA A 156 19.65 -14.45 6.08
N VAL A 157 19.65 -15.76 6.39
CA VAL A 157 18.72 -16.37 7.35
C VAL A 157 18.91 -15.81 8.75
N ARG A 158 20.16 -15.76 9.26
CA ARG A 158 20.45 -15.18 10.58
C ARG A 158 20.01 -13.71 10.69
N LEU A 159 20.20 -12.93 9.63
CA LEU A 159 19.75 -11.54 9.58
C LEU A 159 18.22 -11.44 9.59
N CYS A 160 17.52 -12.34 8.89
CA CYS A 160 16.06 -12.38 8.90
C CYS A 160 15.50 -12.83 10.26
N GLU A 161 16.14 -13.81 10.92
CA GLU A 161 15.77 -14.23 12.28
C GLU A 161 15.98 -13.10 13.30
N ALA A 162 17.12 -12.42 13.25
CA ALA A 162 17.37 -11.25 14.09
C ALA A 162 16.38 -10.12 13.81
N LEU A 163 15.91 -9.97 12.56
CA LEU A 163 14.90 -8.99 12.20
C LEU A 163 13.52 -9.33 12.81
N LEU A 164 13.17 -10.61 12.92
CA LEU A 164 11.92 -11.05 13.58
C LEU A 164 11.90 -10.79 15.09
N GLU A 165 13.07 -10.61 15.72
CA GLU A 165 13.19 -10.24 17.13
C GLU A 165 13.06 -8.73 17.38
N GLU A 166 13.15 -7.91 16.32
CA GLU A 166 13.05 -6.45 16.46
C GLU A 166 11.61 -6.04 16.84
N PRO A 167 11.45 -5.12 17.82
CA PRO A 167 10.13 -4.57 18.15
C PRO A 167 9.58 -3.76 16.98
N GLU A 168 8.25 -3.70 16.86
CA GLU A 168 7.55 -2.88 15.85
C GLU A 168 7.92 -3.21 14.40
N LEU A 169 8.26 -4.48 14.14
CA LEU A 169 8.56 -4.96 12.79
C LEU A 169 7.38 -4.73 11.82
N ASP A 170 6.16 -5.07 12.25
CA ASP A 170 4.91 -4.80 11.53
C ASP A 170 4.41 -3.38 11.87
N PRO A 171 4.13 -2.49 10.89
CA PRO A 171 3.93 -2.74 9.45
C PRO A 171 5.13 -2.46 8.54
N ALA A 172 6.32 -2.16 9.07
CA ALA A 172 7.49 -1.84 8.24
C ALA A 172 7.91 -3.02 7.34
N VAL A 173 7.97 -4.20 7.94
CA VAL A 173 8.21 -5.49 7.28
C VAL A 173 7.15 -6.43 7.81
N ARG A 174 6.35 -7.01 6.91
CA ARG A 174 5.29 -7.90 7.36
C ARG A 174 5.92 -9.16 7.93
N ILE A 175 5.48 -9.52 9.14
CA ILE A 175 5.91 -10.75 9.82
C ILE A 175 5.75 -11.95 8.88
N GLY A 176 4.62 -12.02 8.16
CA GLY A 176 4.39 -13.05 7.15
C GLY A 176 5.44 -13.09 6.04
N ASP A 177 5.87 -11.96 5.48
CA ASP A 177 6.89 -11.95 4.42
C ASP A 177 8.27 -12.40 4.94
N ALA A 178 8.62 -12.03 6.18
CA ALA A 178 9.86 -12.47 6.82
C ALA A 178 9.87 -13.98 7.14
N PHE A 179 8.77 -14.51 7.66
CA PHE A 179 8.61 -15.96 7.84
C PHE A 179 8.55 -16.70 6.50
N GLY A 180 7.88 -16.12 5.49
CA GLY A 180 7.83 -16.67 4.14
C GLY A 180 9.23 -16.88 3.55
N PHE A 181 10.11 -15.90 3.73
CA PHE A 181 11.51 -16.00 3.35
C PHE A 181 12.25 -17.15 4.06
N LEU A 182 12.04 -17.32 5.37
CA LEU A 182 12.66 -18.41 6.14
C LEU A 182 12.13 -19.79 5.73
N VAL A 183 10.81 -19.92 5.55
CA VAL A 183 10.19 -21.17 5.10
C VAL A 183 10.70 -21.55 3.72
N GLU A 184 10.78 -20.60 2.78
CA GLU A 184 11.32 -20.84 1.45
C GLU A 184 12.78 -21.32 1.49
N HIS A 185 13.62 -20.69 2.32
CA HIS A 185 15.00 -21.14 2.51
C HIS A 185 15.07 -22.60 2.99
N HIS A 186 14.35 -22.94 4.06
CA HIS A 186 14.38 -24.29 4.61
C HIS A 186 13.81 -25.34 3.65
N CYS A 187 12.79 -24.98 2.86
CA CYS A 187 12.28 -25.85 1.79
C CYS A 187 13.34 -26.09 0.70
N GLN A 188 14.07 -25.06 0.28
CA GLN A 188 15.15 -25.19 -0.71
C GLN A 188 16.31 -26.05 -0.21
N GLN A 189 16.61 -26.02 1.10
CA GLN A 189 17.64 -26.86 1.72
C GLN A 189 17.15 -28.30 2.01
N GLY A 190 15.88 -28.62 1.77
CA GLY A 190 15.28 -29.92 2.11
C GLY A 190 15.02 -30.13 3.61
N ASN A 191 15.14 -29.08 4.42
CA ASN A 191 14.93 -29.12 5.87
C ASN A 191 13.46 -28.87 6.22
N PHE A 192 12.58 -29.78 5.79
CA PHE A 192 11.12 -29.63 5.92
C PHE A 192 10.63 -29.55 7.38
N GLN A 193 11.34 -30.17 8.33
CA GLN A 193 11.02 -30.12 9.76
C GLN A 193 11.17 -28.70 10.34
N GLU A 194 12.23 -27.97 9.96
CA GLU A 194 12.44 -26.59 10.41
C GLU A 194 11.47 -25.64 9.70
N ALA A 195 11.26 -25.83 8.40
CA ALA A 195 10.27 -25.08 7.63
C ALA A 195 8.87 -25.17 8.25
N TYR A 196 8.46 -26.38 8.67
CA TYR A 196 7.18 -26.58 9.33
C TYR A 196 7.10 -25.93 10.71
N ARG A 197 8.17 -25.96 11.50
CA ARG A 197 8.22 -25.23 12.79
C ARG A 197 8.03 -23.73 12.61
N LYS A 198 8.74 -23.12 11.65
CA LYS A 198 8.58 -21.70 11.32
C LYS A 198 7.17 -21.37 10.81
N LEU A 199 6.55 -22.29 10.08
CA LEU A 199 5.16 -22.18 9.63
C LEU A 199 4.17 -22.20 10.81
N GLU A 200 4.36 -23.08 11.79
CA GLU A 200 3.54 -23.12 13.00
C GLU A 200 3.71 -21.87 13.86
N GLU A 201 4.92 -21.33 13.96
CA GLU A 201 5.18 -20.04 14.62
C GLU A 201 4.42 -18.90 13.93
N LEU A 202 4.47 -18.84 12.60
CA LEU A 202 3.71 -17.88 11.81
C LEU A 202 2.19 -18.01 12.06
N GLN A 203 1.66 -19.24 12.09
CA GLN A 203 0.24 -19.50 12.38
C GLN A 203 -0.18 -19.04 13.77
N LYS A 204 0.69 -19.20 14.77
CA LYS A 204 0.42 -18.74 16.15
C LYS A 204 0.40 -17.23 16.23
N LEU A 205 1.29 -16.55 15.50
CA LEU A 205 1.36 -15.09 15.46
C LEU A 205 0.21 -14.48 14.65
N LEU A 206 -0.19 -15.14 13.55
CA LEU A 206 -1.20 -14.64 12.61
C LEU A 206 -2.33 -15.69 12.38
N PRO A 207 -3.15 -16.00 13.40
CA PRO A 207 -4.12 -17.09 13.35
C PRO A 207 -5.30 -16.86 12.38
N SER A 208 -5.55 -15.60 12.00
CA SER A 208 -6.68 -15.20 11.15
C SER A 208 -6.30 -14.90 9.70
N GLN A 209 -5.00 -14.87 9.36
CA GLN A 209 -4.54 -14.54 8.01
C GLN A 209 -4.27 -15.78 7.17
N ASN A 210 -4.56 -15.69 5.88
CA ASN A 210 -4.29 -16.77 4.95
C ASN A 210 -2.79 -16.81 4.64
N ILE A 211 -2.13 -17.88 5.08
CA ILE A 211 -0.69 -18.09 4.96
C ILE A 211 -0.23 -18.14 3.50
N ARG A 212 -1.15 -18.45 2.57
CA ARG A 212 -0.89 -18.50 1.12
C ARG A 212 -0.49 -17.14 0.53
N TYR A 213 -0.78 -16.03 1.21
CA TYR A 213 -0.32 -14.71 0.78
C TYR A 213 1.18 -14.51 1.00
N TYR A 214 1.81 -15.28 1.89
CA TYR A 214 3.19 -15.08 2.32
C TYR A 214 4.15 -16.17 1.83
N ILE A 215 3.62 -17.35 1.51
CA ILE A 215 4.43 -18.51 1.16
C ILE A 215 4.12 -18.95 -0.26
N SER A 216 5.17 -19.19 -1.05
CA SER A 216 5.02 -19.68 -2.42
C SER A 216 4.31 -21.02 -2.46
N GLN A 217 3.47 -21.21 -3.48
CA GLN A 217 2.71 -22.45 -3.67
C GLN A 217 3.63 -23.68 -3.74
N ALA A 218 4.80 -23.54 -4.37
CA ALA A 218 5.79 -24.61 -4.45
C ALA A 218 6.32 -25.05 -3.08
N SER A 219 6.62 -24.10 -2.18
CA SER A 219 7.06 -24.41 -0.82
C SER A 219 5.94 -25.07 0.00
N LEU A 220 4.70 -24.60 -0.15
CA LEU A 220 3.54 -25.21 0.51
C LEU A 220 3.28 -26.64 0.03
N GLU A 221 3.35 -26.88 -1.28
CA GLU A 221 3.18 -28.21 -1.87
C GLU A 221 4.31 -29.17 -1.43
N ALA A 222 5.55 -28.68 -1.37
CA ALA A 222 6.69 -29.47 -0.89
C ALA A 222 6.52 -29.88 0.58
N LEU A 223 6.07 -28.95 1.44
CA LEU A 223 5.77 -29.25 2.85
C LEU A 223 4.62 -30.24 2.99
N GLN A 224 3.55 -30.11 2.19
CA GLN A 224 2.41 -31.03 2.20
C GLN A 224 2.81 -32.45 1.77
N LYS A 225 3.66 -32.56 0.75
CA LYS A 225 4.10 -33.85 0.20
C LYS A 225 4.97 -34.62 1.18
N GLU A 226 5.88 -33.94 1.88
CA GLU A 226 6.85 -34.61 2.77
C GLU A 226 6.29 -34.84 4.18
N MET A 227 5.49 -33.91 4.71
CA MET A 227 4.94 -34.03 6.07
C MET A 227 3.63 -34.83 6.13
N GLY A 228 3.02 -35.15 4.99
CA GLY A 228 1.79 -35.96 4.91
C GLY A 228 0.55 -35.31 5.55
N LEU A 229 0.60 -34.01 5.83
CA LEU A 229 -0.47 -33.28 6.51
C LEU A 229 -1.39 -32.57 5.49
N PRO A 230 -2.71 -32.84 5.52
CA PRO A 230 -3.67 -32.03 4.80
C PRO A 230 -3.75 -30.68 5.52
N MET A 231 -3.11 -29.65 4.97
CA MET A 231 -3.42 -28.27 5.36
C MET A 231 -4.90 -28.05 5.04
N ASP A 232 -5.68 -27.81 6.09
CA ASP A 232 -7.14 -27.88 6.09
C ASP A 232 -7.75 -27.20 4.86
N ARG A 233 -8.72 -27.88 4.25
CA ARG A 233 -9.57 -27.36 3.17
C ARG A 233 -10.58 -26.36 3.74
N SER A 234 -10.13 -25.41 4.55
CA SER A 234 -10.97 -24.32 5.07
C SER A 234 -11.30 -23.26 4.00
N ASP A 235 -10.78 -23.43 2.77
CA ASP A 235 -10.98 -22.54 1.62
C ASP A 235 -12.30 -22.77 0.85
N ARG A 236 -13.27 -23.51 1.39
CA ARG A 236 -14.57 -23.77 0.71
C ARG A 236 -15.80 -23.12 1.35
N ARG A 237 -15.65 -22.24 2.35
CA ARG A 237 -16.82 -21.63 3.04
C ARG A 237 -16.98 -20.11 2.97
N HIS A 238 -16.14 -19.38 2.25
CA HIS A 238 -16.30 -17.92 2.10
C HIS A 238 -16.43 -17.43 0.66
N ASN A 239 -16.89 -18.27 -0.27
CA ASN A 239 -17.08 -17.83 -1.67
C ASN A 239 -18.41 -18.26 -2.31
N VAL A 240 -19.46 -18.48 -1.51
CA VAL A 240 -20.81 -18.65 -2.05
C VAL A 240 -21.81 -18.00 -1.09
N LYS A 241 -22.14 -16.72 -1.34
CA LYS A 241 -23.45 -16.08 -1.15
C LYS A 241 -23.31 -14.55 -1.21
N GLU A 242 -23.09 -14.03 -2.40
CA GLU A 242 -23.52 -12.67 -2.79
C GLU A 242 -24.02 -12.71 -4.24
N GLU A 243 -24.90 -13.65 -4.55
CA GLU A 243 -25.78 -13.58 -5.72
C GLU A 243 -27.16 -14.11 -5.28
N ASP A 244 -27.87 -13.34 -4.46
CA ASP A 244 -29.32 -13.47 -4.37
C ASP A 244 -29.89 -12.49 -5.41
N GLU A 245 -30.14 -13.04 -6.59
CA GLU A 245 -31.01 -12.47 -7.61
C GLU A 245 -32.39 -12.22 -6.99
N VAL A 246 -32.82 -10.95 -7.02
CA VAL A 246 -34.20 -10.56 -6.73
C VAL A 246 -35.09 -10.96 -7.90
N GLU A 247 -35.72 -12.14 -7.81
CA GLU A 247 -36.92 -12.45 -8.60
C GLU A 247 -38.14 -11.77 -7.93
N GLU A 248 -38.62 -10.69 -8.55
CA GLU A 248 -39.95 -10.13 -8.29
C GLU A 248 -41.01 -11.09 -8.85
N ASP A 249 -41.62 -11.90 -7.98
CA ASP A 249 -42.82 -12.66 -8.35
C ASP A 249 -44.09 -11.86 -7.98
N LEU A 250 -44.66 -11.24 -9.01
CA LEU A 250 -46.01 -10.70 -9.03
C LEU A 250 -47.02 -11.84 -9.06
N ASN A 251 -47.65 -12.16 -7.92
CA ASN A 251 -49.06 -12.55 -7.89
C ASN A 251 -49.58 -12.71 -6.45
N VAL A 252 -50.63 -11.96 -6.11
CA VAL A 252 -51.53 -12.29 -5.00
C VAL A 252 -52.94 -12.41 -5.58
N PRO A 253 -53.70 -13.48 -5.25
CA PRO A 253 -55.03 -13.75 -5.79
C PRO A 253 -56.12 -12.75 -5.33
#